data_AF-A0AAW4WQL0-F1
#
_entry.id   AF-A0AAW4WQL0-F1
#
_cell.length_a   1.000
_cell.length_b   1.000
_cell.length_c   1.000
_cell.angle_alpha   90.00
_cell.angle_beta   90.00
_cell.angle_gamma   90.00
#
_symmetry.space_group_name_H-M   'P 1'
#
loop_
_entity.id
_entity.type
_entity.pdbx_description
1 polymer ?
#
loop_
_entity_poly.entity_id
_entity_poly.type
_entity_poly.pdbx_seq_one_letter_code
_entity_poly.pdbx_strand_id
1 'polypeptide(L)'
;SGTVVSEAVSQLRSAGFEVTIIDNTEAPDFGVSPACVTDDTEIVVVLGGDGTILRAAELVHCTQVPILGVNMGHVGFLAEFE
;
A
#
# COMPACT_ATOMS: atom_id res chain seq x y z
N SER A 1 -11.84 -10.70 2.22
CA SER A 1 -10.54 -10.02 2.36
C SER A 1 -9.59 -10.42 1.23
N GLY A 2 -9.14 -11.68 1.12
CA GLY A 2 -8.22 -12.11 0.04
C GLY A 2 -8.74 -11.98 -1.41
N THR A 3 -10.05 -12.13 -1.63
CA THR A 3 -10.65 -12.04 -2.97
C THR A 3 -10.51 -10.63 -3.58
N VAL A 4 -10.70 -9.57 -2.80
CA VAL A 4 -10.67 -8.19 -3.31
C VAL A 4 -9.26 -7.80 -3.75
N VAL A 5 -8.24 -8.19 -2.97
CA VAL A 5 -6.84 -8.00 -3.36
C VAL A 5 -6.54 -8.72 -4.68
N SER A 6 -6.98 -9.98 -4.81
CA SER A 6 -6.73 -10.76 -6.03
C SER A 6 -7.44 -10.17 -7.26
N GLU A 7 -8.64 -9.63 -7.09
CA GLU A 7 -9.38 -8.95 -8.16
C GLU A 7 -8.71 -7.64 -8.57
N ALA A 8 -8.32 -6.81 -7.61
CA ALA A 8 -7.61 -5.55 -7.88
C ALA A 8 -6.29 -5.80 -8.62
N VAL A 9 -5.50 -6.78 -8.18
CA VAL A 9 -4.24 -7.16 -8.84
C VAL A 9 -4.51 -7.66 -10.27
N SER A 10 -5.54 -8.49 -10.46
CA SER A 10 -5.91 -8.99 -11.78
C SER A 10 -6.30 -7.85 -12.73
N GLN A 11 -7.13 -6.91 -12.26
CA GLN A 11 -7.57 -5.75 -13.04
C GLN A 11 -6.39 -4.84 -13.41
N LEU A 12 -5.53 -4.49 -12.45
CA LEU A 12 -4.34 -3.67 -12.69
C LEU A 12 -3.40 -4.33 -13.71
N ARG A 13 -3.14 -5.63 -13.56
CA ARG A 13 -2.31 -6.37 -14.54
C ARG A 13 -2.95 -6.40 -15.92
N SER A 14 -4.27 -6.59 -16.00
CA SER A 14 -4.98 -6.55 -17.30
C SER A 14 -4.98 -5.17 -17.95
N ALA A 15 -4.88 -4.10 -17.14
CA ALA A 15 -4.72 -2.73 -17.59
C ALA A 15 -3.27 -2.40 -17.99
N GLY A 16 -2.32 -3.34 -17.81
CA GLY A 16 -0.93 -3.21 -18.23
C GLY A 16 0.03 -2.73 -17.15
N PHE A 17 -0.42 -2.62 -15.89
CA PHE A 17 0.46 -2.25 -14.78
C PHE A 17 1.29 -3.43 -14.30
N GLU A 18 2.56 -3.18 -13.99
CA GLU A 18 3.37 -4.10 -13.18
C GLU A 18 2.93 -4.00 -11.72
N VAL A 19 2.66 -5.14 -11.09
CA VAL A 19 2.08 -5.16 -9.73
C VAL A 19 2.86 -6.11 -8.84
N THR A 20 3.46 -5.52 -7.80
CA THR A 20 4.09 -6.20 -6.66
C THR A 20 3.18 -6.09 -5.44
N ILE A 21 2.95 -7.22 -4.75
CA ILE A 21 2.13 -7.26 -3.55
C ILE A 21 3.06 -7.20 -2.34
N ILE A 22 2.80 -6.25 -1.45
CA ILE A 22 3.43 -6.16 -0.13
C ILE A 22 2.33 -6.47 0.89
N ASP A 23 2.39 -7.64 1.51
CA ASP A 23 1.47 -8.06 2.57
C ASP A 23 2.28 -8.49 3.80
N ASN A 24 1.72 -8.22 4.98
CA ASN A 24 2.19 -8.74 6.25
C ASN A 24 3.69 -8.51 6.52
N THR A 25 4.19 -7.30 6.26
CA THR A 25 5.57 -6.95 6.58
C THR A 25 5.75 -6.80 8.09
N GLU A 26 6.61 -7.64 8.67
CA GLU A 26 7.01 -7.49 10.07
C GLU A 26 7.51 -6.05 10.32
N ALA A 27 7.12 -5.48 11.45
CA ALA A 27 7.63 -4.20 11.86
C ALA A 27 9.17 -4.29 11.95
N PRO A 28 9.91 -3.28 11.47
CA PRO A 28 11.35 -3.28 11.62
C PRO A 28 11.72 -3.29 13.12
N ASP A 29 12.86 -3.89 13.43
CA ASP A 29 13.44 -3.79 14.77
C ASP A 29 13.57 -2.33 15.20
N PHE A 30 13.45 -2.08 16.50
CA PHE A 30 13.52 -0.72 17.03
C PHE A 30 14.84 -0.03 16.64
N GLY A 31 14.72 1.15 16.01
CA GLY A 31 15.88 1.92 15.54
C GLY A 31 16.40 1.51 14.16
N VAL A 32 15.77 0.54 13.51
CA VAL A 32 16.05 0.17 12.11
C VAL A 32 15.07 0.87 11.19
N SER A 33 15.58 1.52 10.14
CA SER A 33 14.73 2.11 9.10
C SER A 33 14.08 1.01 8.27
N PRO A 34 12.78 1.10 7.99
CA PRO A 34 12.11 0.16 7.09
C PRO A 34 12.69 0.25 5.68
N ALA A 35 12.56 -0.83 4.91
CA ALA A 35 12.91 -0.82 3.50
C ALA A 35 12.01 0.15 2.72
N CYS A 36 12.62 0.92 1.84
CA CYS A 36 11.92 1.83 0.94
C CYS A 36 11.36 1.08 -0.27
N VAL A 37 10.22 1.54 -0.80
CA VAL A 37 9.84 1.18 -2.17
C VAL A 37 10.91 1.65 -3.16
N THR A 38 11.01 0.94 -4.27
CA THR A 38 11.97 1.24 -5.33
C THR A 38 11.57 2.51 -6.09
N ASP A 39 12.55 3.23 -6.63
CA ASP A 39 12.33 4.50 -7.35
C ASP A 39 11.55 4.35 -8.67
N ASP A 40 11.44 3.13 -9.19
CA ASP A 40 10.60 2.78 -10.34
C ASP A 40 9.11 2.57 -9.98
N THR A 41 8.76 2.62 -8.69
CA THR A 41 7.36 2.54 -8.25
C THR A 41 6.64 3.85 -8.57
N GLU A 42 5.57 3.80 -9.35
CA GLU A 42 4.81 5.00 -9.75
C GLU A 42 3.71 5.38 -8.73
N ILE A 43 3.16 4.41 -8.01
CA ILE A 43 2.10 4.59 -7.02
C ILE A 43 2.05 3.42 -6.05
N VAL A 44 1.76 3.69 -4.78
CA VAL A 44 1.43 2.67 -3.78
C VAL A 44 -0.07 2.70 -3.50
N VAL A 45 -0.76 1.60 -3.79
CA VAL A 45 -2.19 1.44 -3.48
C VAL A 45 -2.33 0.64 -2.18
N VAL A 46 -3.02 1.21 -1.20
CA VAL A 46 -3.21 0.61 0.12
C VAL A 46 -4.65 0.17 0.26
N LEU A 47 -4.86 -1.13 0.49
CA LEU A 47 -6.17 -1.70 0.73
C LEU A 47 -6.30 -2.02 2.22
N GLY A 48 -6.98 -1.17 2.99
CA GLY A 48 -7.04 -1.30 4.45
C GLY A 48 -7.43 -0.01 5.16
N GLY A 49 -7.19 0.05 6.48
CA GLY A 49 -7.49 1.24 7.29
C GLY A 49 -6.27 2.12 7.53
N ASP A 50 -6.42 3.09 8.43
CA ASP A 50 -5.38 4.07 8.79
C ASP A 50 -4.05 3.41 9.21
N GLY A 51 -4.10 2.30 9.94
CA GLY A 51 -2.89 1.56 10.34
C GLY A 51 -2.11 1.01 9.13
N THR A 52 -2.82 0.53 8.10
CA THR A 52 -2.20 0.06 6.85
C THR A 52 -1.64 1.24 6.06
N ILE A 53 -2.31 2.39 6.06
CA ILE A 53 -1.84 3.61 5.39
C ILE A 53 -0.58 4.17 6.06
N LEU A 54 -0.54 4.22 7.39
CA LEU A 54 0.65 4.63 8.13
C LEU A 54 1.83 3.68 7.85
N ARG A 55 1.56 2.38 7.76
CA ARG A 55 2.58 1.39 7.38
C ARG A 55 3.09 1.61 5.95
N ALA A 56 2.22 1.97 5.01
CA ALA A 56 2.65 2.33 3.66
C ALA A 56 3.45 3.65 3.64
N ALA A 57 3.07 4.62 4.47
CA ALA A 57 3.81 5.88 4.62
C ALA A 57 5.25 5.65 5.07
N GLU A 58 5.49 4.66 5.93
CA GLU A 58 6.84 4.23 6.31
C GLU A 58 7.63 3.63 5.12
N LEU A 59 6.99 3.00 4.14
CA LEU A 59 7.69 2.44 2.98
C LEU A 59 8.02 3.50 1.92
N VAL A 60 7.27 4.59 1.87
CA VAL A 60 7.45 5.67 0.88
C VAL A 60 8.10 6.93 1.44
N HIS A 61 8.37 7.02 2.75
CA HIS A 61 8.85 8.26 3.40
C HIS A 61 10.15 8.82 2.79
N CYS A 62 10.91 7.97 2.11
CA CYS A 62 12.20 8.20 1.49
C CYS A 62 12.10 8.47 -0.02
N THR A 63 10.89 8.43 -0.59
CA THR A 63 10.63 8.60 -2.01
C THR A 63 9.62 9.73 -2.25
N GLN A 64 9.25 9.96 -3.51
CA GLN A 64 8.16 10.88 -3.88
C GLN A 64 6.93 10.13 -4.41
N VAL A 65 6.87 8.83 -4.14
CA VAL A 65 5.81 7.96 -4.65
C VAL A 65 4.50 8.27 -3.92
N PRO A 66 3.41 8.60 -4.64
CA PRO A 66 2.12 8.88 -4.02
C PRO A 66 1.50 7.62 -3.41
N ILE A 67 0.74 7.83 -2.33
CA ILE A 67 -0.08 6.79 -1.70
C ILE A 67 -1.55 7.03 -2.07
N LEU A 68 -2.23 5.98 -2.52
CA LEU A 68 -3.68 5.93 -2.69
C LEU A 68 -4.29 4.95 -1.69
N GLY A 69 -4.93 5.48 -0.66
CA GLY A 69 -5.62 4.68 0.36
C GLY A 69 -7.06 4.37 -0.02
N VAL A 70 -7.40 3.08 -0.08
CA VAL A 70 -8.77 2.56 -0.29
C VAL A 70 -9.21 1.87 1.00
N ASN A 71 -10.29 2.37 1.60
CA ASN A 71 -10.80 1.81 2.85
C ASN A 71 -11.64 0.57 2.57
N MET A 72 -11.36 -0.55 3.25
CA MET A 72 -12.14 -1.79 3.13
C MET A 72 -12.99 -2.11 4.37
N GLY A 73 -13.36 -1.09 5.16
CA GLY A 73 -14.06 -1.26 6.43
C GLY A 73 -14.85 -0.03 6.90
N HIS A 74 -14.80 0.27 8.20
CA HIS A 74 -15.38 1.50 8.77
C HIS A 74 -14.56 2.73 8.33
N VAL A 75 -15.24 3.87 8.17
CA VAL A 75 -14.62 5.16 7.84
C VAL A 75 -13.48 5.48 8.81
N GLY A 76 -12.26 5.57 8.27
CA GLY A 76 -11.06 6.05 8.94
C GLY A 76 -10.79 7.51 8.55
N PHE A 77 -9.73 8.11 9.08
CA PHE A 77 -9.41 9.52 8.79
C PHE A 77 -8.51 9.69 7.56
N LEU A 78 -7.71 8.68 7.21
CA LEU A 78 -6.63 8.79 6.20
C LEU A 78 -6.95 8.08 4.89
N ALA A 79 -7.91 7.17 4.88
CA ALA A 79 -8.37 6.50 3.67
C ALA A 79 -9.47 7.34 2.99
N GLU A 80 -9.18 7.90 1.82
CA GLU A 80 -10.07 8.87 1.14
C GLU A 80 -11.04 8.23 0.13
N PHE A 81 -10.82 6.98 -0.29
CA PHE A 81 -11.67 6.29 -1.27
C PHE A 81 -12.49 5.15 -0.65
N GLU A 82 -13.81 5.21 -0.84
CA GLU A 82 -14.82 4.14 -0.58
C GLU A 82 -15.19 3.38 -1.86
#